data_AF-A0A8F5VSN3-F1
#
_entry.id   AF-A0A8F5VSN3-F1
#
_cell.length_a   1.000
_cell.length_b   1.000
_cell.length_c   1.000
_cell.angle_alpha   90.00
_cell.angle_beta   90.00
_cell.angle_gamma   90.00
#
_symmetry.space_group_name_H-M   'P 1'
#
loop_
_entity.id
_entity.type
_entity.pdbx_description
1 polymer ?
#
loop_
_entity_poly.entity_id
_entity_poly.type
_entity_poly.pdbx_seq_one_letter_code
_entity_poly.pdbx_strand_id
1 'polypeptide(L)' 'VPQFVAVGSVDREVFVRYDSETRRTNAMMNWRAAIDDQQYWEANTQNFQNAEQIFRMNLDT' A
#
# COMPACT_ATOMS: atom_id res chain seq x y z
N VAL A 1 6.32 12.00 -9.18
CA VAL A 1 6.41 11.72 -7.74
C VAL A 1 5.00 11.44 -7.27
N PRO A 2 4.75 10.31 -6.58
CA PRO A 2 3.40 9.95 -6.20
C PRO A 2 2.81 11.00 -5.26
N GLN A 3 1.58 11.40 -5.52
CA GLN A 3 0.84 12.34 -4.67
C GLN A 3 0.47 11.69 -3.33
N PHE A 4 0.33 10.36 -3.30
CA PHE A 4 0.07 9.59 -2.10
C PHE A 4 0.96 8.34 -2.06
N VAL A 5 1.52 8.09 -0.88
CA VAL A 5 2.32 6.90 -0.57
C VAL A 5 1.87 6.38 0.79
N ALA A 6 1.62 5.08 0.88
CA ALA A 6 1.43 4.40 2.16
C ALA A 6 2.56 3.37 2.37
N VAL A 7 3.12 3.34 3.57
CA VAL A 7 4.21 2.43 3.95
C VAL A 7 3.84 1.71 5.23
N GLY A 8 3.98 0.39 5.23
CA GLY A 8 3.86 -0.44 6.43
C GLY A 8 5.24 -0.96 6.83
N SER A 9 5.54 -0.94 8.13
CA SER A 9 6.81 -1.46 8.67
C SER A 9 6.59 -2.46 9.80
N VAL A 10 7.43 -3.48 9.87
CA VAL A 10 7.54 -4.45 10.97
C VAL A 10 9.00 -4.45 11.41
N ASP A 11 9.28 -4.38 12.71
CA ASP A 11 10.64 -4.33 13.26
C ASP A 11 11.56 -3.25 12.64
N ARG A 12 10.98 -2.08 12.31
CA ARG A 12 11.63 -0.94 11.63
C ARG A 12 12.03 -1.19 10.17
N GLU A 13 11.67 -2.34 9.60
CA GLU A 13 11.87 -2.64 8.19
C GLU A 13 10.57 -2.45 7.41
N VAL A 14 10.66 -1.87 6.22
CA VAL A 14 9.50 -1.68 5.35
C VAL A 14 9.07 -3.02 4.78
N PHE A 15 7.86 -3.46 5.13
CA PHE A 15 7.30 -4.72 4.63
C PHE A 15 6.39 -4.52 3.41
N VAL A 16 5.67 -3.39 3.35
CA VAL A 16 4.78 -3.04 2.22
C VAL A 16 4.87 -1.58 1.85
N ARG A 17 4.65 -1.33 0.55
CA ARG A 17 4.51 0.01 0.01
C ARG A 17 3.40 0.06 -1.04
N TYR A 18 2.58 1.09 -0.95
CA TYR A 18 1.62 1.50 -1.97
C TYR A 18 2.01 2.88 -2.50
N ASP A 19 1.85 3.10 -3.80
CA ASP A 19 1.94 4.43 -4.40
C ASP A 19 0.79 4.70 -5.37
N SER A 20 0.37 5.96 -5.43
CA SER A 20 -0.74 6.40 -6.28
C SER A 20 -0.42 6.42 -7.77
N GLU A 21 0.85 6.27 -8.19
CA GLU A 21 1.23 6.21 -9.60
C GLU A 21 0.89 4.84 -10.19
N THR A 22 1.26 3.76 -9.49
CA THR A 22 0.97 2.38 -9.90
C THR A 22 -0.34 1.83 -9.35
N ARG A 23 -0.87 2.47 -8.30
CA ARG A 23 -2.09 2.08 -7.58
C ARG A 23 -2.10 0.63 -7.12
N ARG A 24 -0.91 0.14 -6.74
CA ARG A 24 -0.68 -1.25 -6.31
C ARG A 24 0.12 -1.30 -5.02
N THR A 25 -0.17 -2.32 -4.21
CA THR A 25 0.66 -2.67 -3.05
C THR A 25 1.74 -3.65 -3.48
N ASN A 26 2.97 -3.32 -3.16
CA ASN A 26 4.12 -4.19 -3.33
C ASN A 26 4.68 -4.57 -1.96
N ALA A 27 4.94 -5.87 -1.78
CA ALA A 27 5.76 -6.30 -0.66
C ALA A 27 7.23 -5.97 -0.95
N MET A 28 7.92 -5.45 0.06
CA MET A 28 9.32 -5.03 -0.04
C MET A 28 10.29 -6.05 0.58
N MET A 29 9.76 -7.07 1.24
CA MET A 29 10.56 -8.12 1.88
C MET A 29 10.49 -9.43 1.11
N ASN A 30 11.60 -10.18 1.13
CA ASN A 30 11.78 -11.43 0.38
C ASN A 30 10.87 -12.57 0.86
N TRP A 31 10.38 -12.51 2.10
CA TRP A 31 9.40 -13.49 2.62
C TRP A 31 7.98 -13.27 2.06
N ARG A 32 7.77 -12.33 1.13
CA ARG A 32 6.51 -12.24 0.36
C ARG A 32 6.09 -13.58 -0.22
N ALA A 33 7.02 -14.38 -0.72
CA ALA A 33 6.74 -15.70 -1.27
C ALA A 33 6.16 -16.68 -0.22
N ALA A 34 6.35 -16.41 1.07
CA ALA A 34 5.70 -17.16 2.13
C ALA A 34 4.21 -16.77 2.31
N ILE A 35 3.81 -15.60 1.81
CA ILE A 35 2.41 -15.16 1.70
C ILE A 35 1.95 -15.33 0.25
N ASP A 36 1.63 -16.57 -0.10
CA ASP A 36 1.04 -16.95 -1.39
C ASP A 36 -0.49 -16.80 -1.38
N ASP A 37 -0.96 -15.67 -0.85
CA ASP A 37 -2.39 -15.33 -0.82
C ASP A 37 -2.64 -14.08 -1.65
N GLN A 38 -3.10 -14.29 -2.89
CA GLN A 38 -3.46 -13.21 -3.80
C GLN A 38 -4.61 -12.34 -3.26
N GLN A 39 -5.58 -12.94 -2.56
CA GLN A 39 -6.72 -12.20 -2.00
C GLN A 39 -6.26 -11.25 -0.89
N TYR A 40 -5.30 -11.67 -0.07
CA TYR A 40 -4.68 -10.79 0.92
C TYR A 40 -4.05 -9.54 0.27
N TRP A 41 -3.29 -9.71 -0.82
CA TRP A 41 -2.64 -8.58 -1.51
C TRP A 41 -3.64 -7.66 -2.21
N GLU A 42 -4.71 -8.20 -2.78
CA GLU A 42 -5.79 -7.43 -3.40
C GLU A 42 -6.56 -6.62 -2.35
N ALA A 43 -6.92 -7.22 -1.22
CA ALA A 43 -7.61 -6.55 -0.13
C ALA A 43 -6.79 -5.37 0.43
N ASN A 44 -5.49 -5.56 0.65
CA ASN A 44 -4.60 -4.48 1.10
C ASN A 44 -4.51 -3.34 0.06
N THR A 45 -4.48 -3.69 -1.23
CA THR A 45 -4.48 -2.68 -2.31
C THR A 45 -5.77 -1.86 -2.31
N GLN A 46 -6.93 -2.48 -2.14
CA GLN A 46 -8.21 -1.78 -2.04
C GLN A 46 -8.26 -0.85 -0.81
N ASN A 47 -7.74 -1.31 0.34
CA ASN A 47 -7.66 -0.48 1.55
C ASN A 47 -6.82 0.78 1.33
N PHE A 48 -5.66 0.67 0.68
CA PHE A 48 -4.83 1.85 0.39
C PHE A 48 -5.42 2.76 -0.68
N GLN A 49 -6.14 2.22 -1.67
CA GLN A 49 -6.89 3.03 -2.63
C GLN A 49 -8.01 3.83 -1.96
N ASN A 50 -8.71 3.24 -0.99
CA ASN A 50 -9.72 3.96 -0.20
C ASN A 50 -9.08 5.07 0.64
N ALA A 51 -7.93 4.79 1.27
CA ALA A 51 -7.19 5.80 2.01
C ALA A 51 -6.74 6.97 1.09
N GLU A 52 -6.20 6.67 -0.09
CA GLU A 52 -5.84 7.68 -1.09
C GLU A 52 -7.01 8.61 -1.41
N GLN A 53 -8.22 8.07 -1.62
CA GLN A 53 -9.41 8.87 -1.90
C GLN A 53 -9.79 9.77 -0.72
N ILE A 54 -9.75 9.25 0.51
CA ILE A 54 -10.07 10.02 1.72
C ILE A 54 -9.08 11.16 1.91
N PHE A 55 -7.77 10.88 1.83
CA PHE A 55 -6.75 11.91 2.00
C PHE A 55 -6.80 12.98 0.90
N ARG A 56 -7.08 12.59 -0.34
CA ARG A 56 -7.29 13.55 -1.43
C ARG A 56 -8.44 14.49 -1.14
N MET A 57 -9.61 13.97 -0.74
CA MET A 57 -10.78 14.82 -0.39
C MET A 57 -10.48 15.78 0.77
N ASN A 58 -9.72 15.32 1.78
CA ASN A 58 -9.35 16.15 2.92
C ASN A 58 -8.37 17.28 2.56
N LEU A 59 -7.54 17.11 1.52
CA LEU A 59 -6.64 18.16 1.04
C LEU A 59 -7.33 19.17 0.12
N ASP A 60 -8.44 18.77 -0.50
CA ASP A 60 -9.29 19.64 -1.33
C ASP A 60 -10.26 20.51 -0.48
N THR A 61 -10.26 20.34 0.85
CA THR A 61 -11.06 21.12 1.83
C THR A 61 -10.21 22.18 2.51
#